data_AF-A0A2C9KZU9-F1
#
_entry.id   AF-A0A2C9KZU9-F1
#
_cell.length_a   1.000
_cell.length_b   1.000
_cell.length_c   1.000
_cell.angle_alpha   90.00
_cell.angle_beta   90.00
_cell.angle_gamma   90.00
#
_symmetry.space_group_name_H-M   'P 1'
#
loop_
_entity.id
_entity.type
_entity.pdbx_description
1 polymer ?
#
loop_
_entity_poly.entity_id
_entity_poly.type
_entity_poly.pdbx_seq_one_letter_code
_entity_poly.pdbx_strand_id
1 'polypeptide(L)'
;MNATTYLFLENALDVYCNVIDLVREIEVTWTHDRMLCSVNVDGGSNVVLRLPGVDPDIFKTVDGDMSVLPDRCWSKIGDSTISWTIDLQNYHLIYMVVITGRPDEAGNKMRDFRLSLMEEDKVVAELTDNLETRGFGNQHVFYFYPDFDVTKIKIYYKDEENQSRELHICEFEAFGWCAAGVYGDQCEKICPSHCARNLCDEYGCFWCIEGYTGPTCNKVKSNTTSNEEGGTSKNGTSSTTQPTPNVSLQTDKVIDLVFIGLHIAFGTTIVAVSLTCMCLRIRDYKSDRASTIFSMAPPSLSGSFTTPQRSVRALNSQPSNTIVEQELRHPTPPPRQGQRL
;
A
#
# COMPACT_ATOMS: atom_id res chain seq x y z
N MET A 1 13.73 1.35 15.73
CA MET A 1 12.95 2.08 14.71
C MET A 1 13.25 3.57 14.85
N ASN A 2 13.51 4.27 13.74
CA ASN A 2 13.66 5.72 13.78
C ASN A 2 12.27 6.34 13.56
N ALA A 3 11.55 6.62 14.65
CA ALA A 3 10.34 7.42 14.59
C ALA A 3 10.73 8.89 14.45
N THR A 4 10.03 9.62 13.59
CA THR A 4 10.23 11.07 13.50
C THR A 4 8.97 11.75 14.01
N THR A 5 9.12 12.54 15.07
CA THR A 5 8.03 13.28 15.70
C THR A 5 7.83 14.59 14.94
N TYR A 6 6.61 14.83 14.46
CA TYR A 6 6.27 16.05 13.73
C TYR A 6 5.07 16.69 14.42
N LEU A 7 5.28 17.87 14.99
CA LEU A 7 4.28 18.68 15.70
C LEU A 7 3.87 18.23 17.11
N PHE A 8 4.05 19.17 18.03
CA PHE A 8 3.20 19.31 19.20
C PHE A 8 2.10 20.32 18.83
N LEU A 9 0.87 19.85 18.64
CA LEU A 9 -0.26 20.67 19.04
C LEU A 9 -0.30 20.60 20.57
N GLU A 10 -0.76 21.66 21.26
CA GLU A 10 -0.59 21.79 22.72
C GLU A 10 -1.05 20.57 23.54
N ASN A 11 -1.86 19.65 22.97
CA ASN A 11 -2.29 18.40 23.59
C ASN A 11 -2.27 17.16 22.66
N ALA A 12 -1.60 17.19 21.51
CA ALA A 12 -1.51 16.03 20.60
C ALA A 12 -0.06 15.81 20.13
N LEU A 13 0.33 14.54 20.08
CA LEU A 13 1.63 14.07 19.59
C LEU A 13 1.42 13.24 18.34
N ASP A 14 1.79 13.79 17.20
CA ASP A 14 1.77 13.04 15.95
C ASP A 14 3.15 12.38 15.73
N VAL A 15 3.15 11.05 15.73
CA VAL A 15 4.35 10.24 15.51
C VAL A 15 4.26 9.63 14.13
N TYR A 16 5.16 10.03 13.24
CA TYR A 16 5.26 9.42 11.93
C TYR A 16 6.30 8.30 11.95
N CYS A 17 5.83 7.09 11.68
CA CYS A 17 6.68 5.93 11.48
C CYS A 17 6.99 5.81 9.99
N ASN A 18 8.23 6.06 9.58
CA ASN A 18 8.68 5.74 8.23
C ASN A 18 9.05 4.25 8.17
N VAL A 19 8.06 3.39 8.42
CA VAL A 19 8.21 1.94 8.44
C VAL A 19 7.28 1.38 7.38
N ILE A 20 7.84 0.54 6.51
CA ILE A 20 7.06 -0.16 5.46
C ILE A 20 6.49 -1.47 6.03
N ASP A 21 6.96 -1.89 7.20
CA ASP A 21 6.57 -3.15 7.84
C ASP A 21 5.21 -3.08 8.54
N LEU A 22 4.57 -4.25 8.61
CA LEU A 22 3.34 -4.48 9.37
C LEU A 22 3.56 -4.23 10.87
N VAL A 23 2.88 -3.22 11.41
CA VAL A 23 2.87 -2.92 12.85
C VAL A 23 1.70 -3.65 13.51
N ARG A 24 2.00 -4.65 14.35
CA ARG A 24 0.96 -5.42 15.09
C ARG A 24 0.72 -4.93 16.51
N GLU A 25 1.73 -4.30 17.10
CA GLU A 25 1.69 -3.85 18.49
C GLU A 25 2.39 -2.50 18.59
N ILE A 26 1.79 -1.59 19.36
CA ILE A 26 2.39 -0.31 19.70
C ILE A 26 2.43 -0.23 21.22
N GLU A 27 3.66 -0.22 21.76
CA GLU A 27 3.89 0.01 23.18
C GLU A 27 4.13 1.50 23.42
N VAL A 28 3.23 2.13 24.17
CA VAL A 28 3.37 3.55 24.57
C VAL A 28 3.79 3.61 26.04
N THR A 29 4.96 4.16 26.30
CA THR A 29 5.51 4.31 27.66
C THR A 29 5.84 5.77 27.98
N TRP A 30 5.72 6.15 29.26
CA TRP A 30 6.06 7.48 29.75
C TRP A 30 6.81 7.39 31.08
N THR A 31 7.64 8.39 31.35
CA THR A 31 8.49 8.45 32.56
C THR A 31 7.82 9.08 33.77
N HIS A 32 6.66 9.73 33.59
CA HIS A 32 5.92 10.45 34.63
C HIS A 32 4.42 10.20 34.43
N ASP A 33 3.61 10.31 35.49
CA ASP A 33 2.16 10.13 35.39
C ASP A 33 1.54 11.05 34.34
N ARG A 34 1.06 10.45 33.25
CA ARG A 34 0.34 11.12 32.15
C ARG A 34 -0.98 10.39 31.93
N MET A 35 -1.99 11.14 31.50
CA MET A 35 -3.26 10.59 31.05
C MET A 35 -3.25 10.52 29.53
N LEU A 36 -3.34 9.32 28.99
CA LEU A 36 -3.50 9.09 27.56
C LEU A 36 -5.01 9.12 27.24
N CYS A 37 -5.44 10.10 26.44
CA CYS A 37 -6.84 10.22 26.07
C CYS A 37 -7.22 9.27 24.93
N SER A 38 -6.39 9.24 23.88
CA SER A 38 -6.59 8.41 22.70
C SER A 38 -5.25 8.17 22.00
N VAL A 39 -5.14 7.04 21.30
CA VAL A 39 -4.07 6.76 20.33
C VAL A 39 -4.75 6.52 18.99
N ASN A 40 -4.33 7.27 17.98
CA ASN A 40 -4.74 7.02 16.61
C ASN A 40 -3.53 6.47 15.84
N VAL A 41 -3.72 5.36 15.15
CA VAL A 41 -2.68 4.71 14.34
C VAL A 41 -3.16 4.77 12.90
N ASP A 42 -2.63 5.75 12.16
CA ASP A 42 -2.95 5.88 10.75
C ASP A 42 -1.96 5.07 9.91
N GLY A 43 -2.35 3.84 9.63
CA GLY A 43 -1.70 2.95 8.67
C GLY A 43 -2.75 2.19 7.88
N GLY A 44 -3.94 2.80 7.76
CA GLY A 44 -5.25 2.31 7.26
C GLY A 44 -5.86 1.10 7.95
N SER A 45 -7.14 0.87 7.65
CA SER A 45 -7.99 -0.08 8.37
C SER A 45 -8.01 -1.42 7.66
N ASN A 46 -8.18 -2.51 8.41
CA ASN A 46 -8.44 -3.83 7.82
C ASN A 46 -9.86 -3.83 7.21
N VAL A 47 -9.98 -3.53 5.92
CA VAL A 47 -11.26 -3.28 5.24
C VAL A 47 -12.10 -4.54 5.04
N VAL A 48 -11.49 -5.72 5.21
CA VAL A 48 -12.21 -7.01 5.12
C VAL A 48 -12.73 -7.49 6.47
N LEU A 49 -12.30 -6.86 7.57
CA LEU A 49 -12.68 -7.27 8.92
C LEU A 49 -14.19 -7.13 9.10
N ARG A 50 -14.86 -8.26 9.35
CA ARG A 50 -16.32 -8.31 9.63
C ARG A 50 -17.20 -7.70 8.54
N LEU A 51 -16.80 -7.82 7.27
CA LEU A 51 -17.67 -7.46 6.14
C LEU A 51 -19.05 -8.13 6.29
N PRO A 52 -20.16 -7.37 6.14
CA PRO A 52 -21.49 -7.90 6.34
C PRO A 52 -21.88 -8.85 5.19
N GLY A 53 -22.64 -9.91 5.47
CA GLY A 53 -23.16 -10.80 4.42
C GLY A 53 -22.11 -11.68 3.72
N VAL A 54 -20.89 -11.76 4.24
CA VAL A 54 -19.87 -12.71 3.78
C VAL A 54 -20.32 -14.13 4.08
N ASP A 55 -20.04 -15.05 3.15
CA ASP A 55 -20.29 -16.48 3.32
C ASP A 55 -19.67 -17.01 4.63
N PRO A 56 -20.36 -17.83 5.44
CA PRO A 56 -19.84 -18.31 6.72
C PRO A 56 -18.48 -19.04 6.64
N ASP A 57 -18.16 -19.68 5.53
CA ASP A 57 -16.87 -20.34 5.34
C ASP A 57 -15.75 -19.34 5.04
N ILE A 58 -16.07 -18.22 4.39
CA ILE A 58 -15.13 -17.11 4.18
C ILE A 58 -15.01 -16.25 5.45
N PHE A 59 -16.09 -16.10 6.22
CA PHE A 59 -16.11 -15.27 7.42
C PHE A 59 -14.99 -15.67 8.42
N LYS A 60 -14.70 -16.96 8.54
CA LYS A 60 -13.64 -17.48 9.42
C LYS A 60 -12.25 -16.99 9.05
N THR A 61 -12.04 -16.53 7.81
CA THR A 61 -10.74 -16.01 7.36
C THR A 61 -10.66 -14.50 7.46
N VAL A 62 -11.68 -13.81 7.96
CA VAL A 62 -11.71 -12.34 8.06
C VAL A 62 -12.34 -11.90 9.39
N ASP A 63 -12.27 -12.77 10.41
CA ASP A 63 -12.89 -12.53 11.72
C ASP A 63 -11.93 -11.87 12.72
N GLY A 64 -10.65 -11.70 12.35
CA GLY A 64 -9.60 -11.14 13.20
C GLY A 64 -8.91 -12.19 14.08
N ASP A 65 -9.26 -13.47 13.97
CA ASP A 65 -8.62 -14.53 14.74
C ASP A 65 -7.44 -15.14 13.99
N MET A 66 -6.23 -14.78 14.42
CA MET A 66 -4.96 -15.30 13.88
C MET A 66 -4.69 -16.78 14.22
N SER A 67 -5.64 -17.48 14.84
CA SER A 67 -5.53 -18.90 15.18
C SER A 67 -5.35 -19.77 13.94
N VAL A 68 -4.28 -20.55 13.93
CA VAL A 68 -3.95 -21.48 12.84
C VAL A 68 -4.57 -22.87 13.04
N LEU A 69 -5.62 -22.96 13.86
CA LEU A 69 -6.30 -24.23 14.12
C LEU A 69 -7.03 -24.72 12.86
N PRO A 70 -7.03 -26.03 12.58
CA PRO A 70 -7.57 -26.58 11.34
C PRO A 70 -9.03 -26.22 11.03
N ASP A 71 -9.85 -26.04 12.07
CA ASP A 71 -11.27 -25.71 12.02
C ASP A 71 -11.54 -24.20 11.88
N ARG A 72 -10.52 -23.36 12.04
CA ARG A 72 -10.57 -21.91 11.84
C ARG A 72 -10.14 -21.50 10.44
N CYS A 73 -9.46 -22.37 9.69
CA CYS A 73 -9.00 -22.05 8.35
C CYS A 73 -9.98 -22.48 7.26
N TRP A 74 -10.20 -21.62 6.26
CA TRP A 74 -10.77 -22.04 4.99
C TRP A 74 -9.76 -22.88 4.22
N SER A 75 -10.23 -23.98 3.63
CA SER A 75 -9.38 -24.94 2.94
C SER A 75 -10.06 -25.47 1.68
N LYS A 76 -9.34 -25.50 0.56
CA LYS A 76 -9.80 -26.17 -0.67
C LYS A 76 -8.67 -27.00 -1.28
N ILE A 77 -8.99 -28.25 -1.59
CA ILE A 77 -8.09 -29.27 -2.15
C ILE A 77 -8.71 -29.79 -3.45
N GLY A 78 -7.91 -30.05 -4.48
CA GLY A 78 -8.30 -30.89 -5.62
C GLY A 78 -8.12 -30.31 -7.03
N ASP A 79 -8.63 -31.04 -8.02
CA ASP A 79 -8.34 -30.89 -9.47
C ASP A 79 -9.11 -29.78 -10.20
N SER A 80 -9.99 -29.06 -9.51
CA SER A 80 -10.71 -27.90 -10.08
C SER A 80 -9.91 -26.61 -9.93
N THR A 81 -10.34 -25.52 -10.57
CA THR A 81 -9.80 -24.19 -10.28
C THR A 81 -9.95 -23.85 -8.78
N ILE A 82 -8.84 -23.92 -8.05
CA ILE A 82 -8.77 -23.53 -6.65
C ILE A 82 -8.67 -22.02 -6.59
N SER A 83 -9.73 -21.39 -6.08
CA SER A 83 -9.77 -19.96 -5.85
C SER A 83 -10.56 -19.62 -4.60
N TRP A 84 -10.15 -18.54 -3.95
CA TRP A 84 -10.84 -17.85 -2.89
C TRP A 84 -11.07 -16.40 -3.35
N THR A 85 -12.22 -15.82 -3.03
CA THR A 85 -12.57 -14.48 -3.51
C THR A 85 -13.43 -13.79 -2.46
N ILE A 86 -13.13 -12.53 -2.19
CA ILE A 86 -13.91 -11.66 -1.31
C ILE A 86 -14.36 -10.41 -2.05
N ASP A 87 -15.62 -10.03 -1.83
CA ASP A 87 -16.23 -8.81 -2.35
C ASP A 87 -16.27 -7.78 -1.23
N LEU A 88 -15.69 -6.60 -1.47
CA LEU A 88 -15.57 -5.51 -0.51
C LEU A 88 -16.84 -4.64 -0.46
N GLN A 89 -17.83 -4.90 -1.32
CA GLN A 89 -19.12 -4.20 -1.49
C GLN A 89 -19.02 -2.75 -1.97
N ASN A 90 -18.00 -2.02 -1.53
CA ASN A 90 -17.69 -0.66 -1.91
C ASN A 90 -16.24 -0.54 -2.41
N TYR A 91 -15.93 0.59 -3.03
CA TYR A 91 -14.61 0.87 -3.58
C TYR A 91 -13.61 1.25 -2.48
N HIS A 92 -12.46 0.58 -2.49
CA HIS A 92 -11.37 0.79 -1.54
C HIS A 92 -10.04 0.98 -2.26
N LEU A 93 -9.15 1.77 -1.65
CA LEU A 93 -7.75 1.86 -2.02
C LEU A 93 -6.95 0.91 -1.13
N ILE A 94 -6.45 -0.19 -1.70
CA ILE A 94 -5.68 -1.22 -0.98
C ILE A 94 -4.19 -0.99 -1.21
N TYR A 95 -3.41 -0.91 -0.12
CA TYR A 95 -1.93 -0.81 -0.21
C TYR A 95 -1.22 -2.01 0.43
N MET A 96 -1.90 -2.81 1.25
CA MET A 96 -1.29 -3.99 1.85
C MET A 96 -2.30 -5.13 2.01
N VAL A 97 -1.87 -6.35 1.70
CA VAL A 97 -2.63 -7.58 1.95
C VAL A 97 -1.75 -8.54 2.73
N VAL A 98 -2.29 -9.10 3.82
CA VAL A 98 -1.63 -10.11 4.65
C VAL A 98 -2.47 -11.38 4.61
N ILE A 99 -1.85 -12.49 4.25
CA ILE A 99 -2.49 -13.80 4.17
C ILE A 99 -1.76 -14.73 5.13
N THR A 100 -2.46 -15.19 6.16
CA THR A 100 -1.95 -16.18 7.10
C THR A 100 -2.43 -17.55 6.65
N GLY A 101 -1.52 -18.37 6.13
CA GLY A 101 -1.82 -19.74 5.71
C GLY A 101 -1.85 -20.72 6.89
N ARG A 102 -2.22 -21.97 6.68
CA ARG A 102 -2.03 -23.01 7.72
C ARG A 102 -0.57 -23.47 7.73
N PRO A 103 0.13 -23.51 8.88
CA PRO A 103 1.46 -24.08 8.95
C PRO A 103 1.37 -25.60 8.72
N ASP A 104 2.24 -26.11 7.87
CA ASP A 104 2.57 -27.53 7.75
C ASP A 104 3.93 -27.82 8.40
N GLU A 105 4.28 -29.10 8.50
CA GLU A 105 5.57 -29.54 9.06
C GLU A 105 6.77 -28.92 8.33
N ALA A 106 6.59 -28.47 7.08
CA ALA A 106 7.64 -27.87 6.26
C ALA A 106 7.52 -26.35 6.04
N GLY A 107 6.43 -25.70 6.47
CA GLY A 107 6.14 -24.27 6.22
C GLY A 107 5.78 -23.90 4.77
N ASN A 108 5.33 -24.85 3.93
CA ASN A 108 5.37 -24.77 2.48
C ASN A 108 4.06 -25.08 1.74
N LYS A 109 2.93 -25.29 2.42
CA LYS A 109 1.69 -25.71 1.71
C LYS A 109 1.13 -24.67 0.74
N MET A 110 1.21 -23.39 1.07
CA MET A 110 0.67 -22.32 0.24
C MET A 110 1.79 -21.57 -0.47
N ARG A 111 2.11 -21.99 -1.69
CA ARG A 111 3.18 -21.39 -2.52
C ARG A 111 2.72 -21.19 -3.95
N ASP A 112 3.30 -20.22 -4.63
CA ASP A 112 3.10 -19.97 -6.07
C ASP A 112 1.64 -19.68 -6.45
N PHE A 113 0.86 -19.15 -5.50
CA PHE A 113 -0.48 -18.64 -5.76
C PHE A 113 -0.42 -17.21 -6.30
N ARG A 114 -1.51 -16.76 -6.90
CA ARG A 114 -1.69 -15.38 -7.35
C ARG A 114 -2.69 -14.66 -6.47
N LEU A 115 -2.40 -13.40 -6.19
CA LEU A 115 -3.28 -12.45 -5.56
C LEU A 115 -3.62 -11.37 -6.59
N SER A 116 -4.90 -11.21 -6.91
CA SER A 116 -5.38 -10.18 -7.83
C SER A 116 -6.32 -9.22 -7.13
N LEU A 117 -6.07 -7.93 -7.30
CA LEU A 117 -6.96 -6.84 -6.93
C LEU A 117 -7.80 -6.49 -8.16
N MET A 118 -9.11 -6.34 -7.97
CA MET A 118 -10.07 -6.20 -9.06
C MET A 118 -10.99 -4.99 -8.82
N GLU A 119 -11.17 -4.20 -9.88
CA GLU A 119 -12.21 -3.19 -10.02
C GLU A 119 -13.37 -3.88 -10.75
N GLU A 120 -14.43 -4.20 -10.03
CA GLU A 120 -15.51 -5.09 -10.50
C GLU A 120 -14.97 -6.47 -10.92
N ASP A 121 -14.88 -6.74 -12.22
CA ASP A 121 -14.33 -7.99 -12.79
C ASP A 121 -13.01 -7.77 -13.55
N LYS A 122 -12.50 -6.53 -13.56
CA LYS A 122 -11.25 -6.16 -14.23
C LYS A 122 -10.09 -6.24 -13.24
N VAL A 123 -9.07 -7.03 -13.58
CA VAL A 123 -7.83 -7.09 -12.79
C VAL A 123 -7.06 -5.77 -12.95
N VAL A 124 -6.87 -5.05 -11.84
CA VAL A 124 -6.14 -3.77 -11.79
C VAL A 124 -4.73 -3.94 -11.24
N ALA A 125 -4.51 -4.95 -10.40
CA ALA A 125 -3.18 -5.39 -10.00
C ALA A 125 -3.15 -6.90 -9.75
N GLU A 126 -1.99 -7.50 -9.99
CA GLU A 126 -1.77 -8.93 -9.76
C GLU A 126 -0.33 -9.18 -9.31
N LEU A 127 -0.18 -9.93 -8.22
CA LEU A 127 1.09 -10.37 -7.68
C LEU A 127 1.10 -11.88 -7.53
N THR A 128 2.28 -12.48 -7.62
CA THR A 128 2.49 -13.92 -7.40
C THR A 128 3.31 -14.10 -6.13
N ASP A 129 2.89 -15.05 -5.27
CA ASP A 129 3.69 -15.47 -4.12
C ASP A 129 5.10 -15.84 -4.56
N ASN A 130 6.08 -15.31 -3.84
CA ASN A 130 7.49 -15.61 -4.03
C ASN A 130 8.20 -15.54 -2.65
N LEU A 131 9.53 -15.64 -2.63
CA LEU A 131 10.28 -15.62 -1.38
C LEU A 131 10.26 -14.26 -0.66
N GLU A 132 10.14 -13.15 -1.39
CA GLU A 132 10.12 -11.79 -0.84
C GLU A 132 8.76 -11.46 -0.21
N THR A 133 7.69 -12.06 -0.71
CA THR A 133 6.34 -11.90 -0.14
C THR A 133 6.12 -12.76 1.10
N ARG A 134 7.08 -13.60 1.50
CA ARG A 134 6.94 -14.45 2.69
C ARG A 134 7.41 -13.68 3.92
N GLY A 135 6.44 -13.32 4.76
CA GLY A 135 6.69 -12.71 6.06
C GLY A 135 7.18 -13.72 7.09
N PHE A 136 7.05 -13.36 8.36
CA PHE A 136 7.42 -14.26 9.46
C PHE A 136 6.45 -15.43 9.57
N GLY A 137 6.99 -16.65 9.59
CA GLY A 137 6.22 -17.88 9.76
C GLY A 137 5.43 -18.27 8.51
N ASN A 138 4.11 -18.33 8.66
CA ASN A 138 3.11 -18.75 7.67
C ASN A 138 2.37 -17.57 7.02
N GLN A 139 2.95 -16.37 7.09
CA GLN A 139 2.36 -15.14 6.58
C GLN A 139 2.91 -14.79 5.20
N HIS A 140 2.03 -14.32 4.33
CA HIS A 140 2.36 -13.76 3.03
C HIS A 140 1.92 -12.30 3.01
N VAL A 141 2.84 -11.38 2.76
CA VAL A 141 2.61 -9.94 2.79
C VAL A 141 2.85 -9.38 1.40
N PHE A 142 1.83 -8.70 0.88
CA PHE A 142 1.83 -8.07 -0.44
C PHE A 142 1.62 -6.58 -0.27
N TYR A 143 2.48 -5.78 -0.91
CA TYR A 143 2.38 -4.33 -0.93
C TYR A 143 1.95 -3.85 -2.31
N PHE A 144 1.08 -2.85 -2.34
CA PHE A 144 0.53 -2.24 -3.54
C PHE A 144 0.66 -0.73 -3.48
N TYR A 145 0.77 -0.11 -4.65
CA TYR A 145 0.60 1.34 -4.78
C TYR A 145 -0.90 1.64 -4.92
N PRO A 146 -1.51 2.43 -4.02
CA PRO A 146 -2.96 2.63 -3.96
C PRO A 146 -3.44 3.64 -5.02
N ASP A 147 -3.27 3.29 -6.30
CA ASP A 147 -3.58 4.16 -7.44
C ASP A 147 -4.86 3.76 -8.19
N PHE A 148 -5.57 2.75 -7.69
CA PHE A 148 -6.78 2.20 -8.31
C PHE A 148 -7.79 1.77 -7.26
N ASP A 149 -9.06 1.86 -7.61
CA ASP A 149 -10.15 1.43 -6.76
C ASP A 149 -10.34 -0.10 -6.86
N VAL A 150 -10.56 -0.73 -5.72
CA VAL A 150 -10.71 -2.18 -5.56
C VAL A 150 -12.07 -2.48 -4.96
N THR A 151 -12.80 -3.40 -5.59
CA THR A 151 -14.07 -3.92 -5.06
C THR A 151 -14.02 -5.42 -4.81
N LYS A 152 -13.09 -6.15 -5.44
CA LYS A 152 -12.92 -7.59 -5.20
C LYS A 152 -11.44 -7.95 -5.08
N ILE A 153 -11.15 -8.94 -4.24
CA ILE A 153 -9.83 -9.51 -4.10
C ILE A 153 -9.92 -11.02 -4.32
N LYS A 154 -9.02 -11.56 -5.13
CA LYS A 154 -9.02 -12.98 -5.52
C LYS A 154 -7.66 -13.62 -5.30
N ILE A 155 -7.68 -14.78 -4.66
CA ILE A 155 -6.52 -15.67 -4.53
C ILE A 155 -6.78 -16.91 -5.36
N TYR A 156 -5.83 -17.33 -6.20
CA TYR A 156 -6.02 -18.51 -7.04
C TYR A 156 -4.70 -19.11 -7.56
N TYR A 157 -4.79 -20.33 -8.06
CA TYR A 157 -3.72 -20.98 -8.82
C TYR A 157 -3.97 -20.87 -10.33
N LYS A 158 -2.94 -20.50 -11.10
CA LYS A 158 -3.05 -20.30 -12.55
C LYS A 158 -3.06 -21.61 -13.36
N ASP A 159 -2.39 -22.64 -12.87
CA ASP A 159 -2.15 -23.87 -13.64
C ASP A 159 -2.90 -25.07 -13.07
N GLU A 160 -3.57 -25.80 -13.96
CA GLU A 160 -4.19 -27.11 -13.69
C GLU A 160 -3.15 -28.26 -13.67
N GLU A 161 -1.90 -28.01 -14.06
CA GLU A 161 -0.88 -29.06 -14.27
C GLU A 161 -0.34 -29.70 -12.97
N ASN A 162 -0.82 -29.32 -11.78
CA ASN A 162 -0.40 -29.93 -10.52
C ASN A 162 -1.60 -30.30 -9.65
N GLN A 163 -1.98 -31.58 -9.70
CA GLN A 163 -3.16 -32.20 -9.05
C GLN A 163 -3.10 -32.27 -7.50
N SER A 164 -2.16 -31.57 -6.86
CA SER A 164 -2.02 -31.62 -5.40
C SER A 164 -1.84 -30.25 -4.76
N ARG A 165 -2.35 -29.18 -5.39
CA ARG A 165 -2.35 -27.86 -4.76
C ARG A 165 -3.46 -27.80 -3.72
N GLU A 166 -3.15 -27.17 -2.60
CA GLU A 166 -4.09 -26.92 -1.51
C GLU A 166 -4.02 -25.43 -1.19
N LEU A 167 -5.18 -24.77 -1.10
CA LEU A 167 -5.24 -23.39 -0.62
C LEU A 167 -5.81 -23.42 0.80
N HIS A 168 -5.02 -22.96 1.76
CA HIS A 168 -5.39 -22.89 3.17
C HIS A 168 -5.22 -21.46 3.66
N ILE A 169 -6.32 -20.79 3.98
CA ILE A 169 -6.33 -19.41 4.46
C ILE A 169 -6.91 -19.46 5.87
N CYS A 170 -6.10 -19.15 6.88
CA CYS A 170 -6.54 -19.06 8.27
C CYS A 170 -6.99 -17.65 8.60
N GLU A 171 -6.25 -16.64 8.12
CA GLU A 171 -6.65 -15.24 8.24
C GLU A 171 -6.24 -14.48 6.98
N PHE A 172 -7.08 -13.55 6.56
CA PHE A 172 -6.90 -12.67 5.42
C PHE A 172 -7.20 -11.23 5.88
N GLU A 173 -6.16 -10.41 5.84
CA GLU A 173 -6.24 -8.99 6.21
C GLU A 173 -5.94 -8.16 4.96
N ALA A 174 -6.79 -7.17 4.67
CA ALA A 174 -6.55 -6.22 3.59
C ALA A 174 -6.61 -4.82 4.15
N PHE A 175 -5.49 -4.12 4.11
CA PHE A 175 -5.32 -2.81 4.69
C PHE A 175 -5.43 -1.75 3.60
N GLY A 176 -6.35 -0.82 3.83
CA GLY A 176 -6.77 0.13 2.84
C GLY A 176 -7.60 1.26 3.43
N TRP A 177 -7.93 2.22 2.57
CA TRP A 177 -8.85 3.32 2.86
C TRP A 177 -10.04 3.27 1.91
N CYS A 178 -11.10 3.99 2.27
CA CYS A 178 -12.20 4.24 1.34
C CYS A 178 -11.73 5.03 0.11
N ALA A 179 -12.35 4.79 -1.03
CA ALA A 179 -12.16 5.62 -2.22
C ALA A 179 -12.52 7.09 -1.93
N ALA A 180 -11.97 8.00 -2.74
CA ALA A 180 -12.18 9.44 -2.53
C ALA A 180 -13.67 9.81 -2.55
N GLY A 181 -14.10 10.66 -1.62
CA GLY A 181 -15.49 11.09 -1.52
C GLY A 181 -16.38 10.25 -0.60
N VAL A 182 -15.90 9.13 -0.06
CA VAL A 182 -16.63 8.29 0.89
C VAL A 182 -15.79 7.90 2.11
N TYR A 183 -16.45 7.55 3.22
CA TYR A 183 -15.82 7.16 4.48
C TYR A 183 -16.67 6.24 5.36
N GLY A 184 -16.10 5.89 6.52
CA GLY A 184 -16.65 4.99 7.52
C GLY A 184 -16.19 3.55 7.28
N ASP A 185 -16.48 2.68 8.24
CA ASP A 185 -15.97 1.30 8.31
C ASP A 185 -16.29 0.46 7.06
N GLN A 186 -17.32 0.85 6.32
CA GLN A 186 -17.80 0.17 5.10
C GLN A 186 -17.84 1.10 3.89
N CYS A 187 -17.29 2.31 3.98
CA CYS A 187 -17.26 3.30 2.88
C CYS A 187 -18.64 3.71 2.33
N GLU A 188 -19.69 3.66 3.16
CA GLU A 188 -21.05 4.00 2.76
C GLU A 188 -21.41 5.48 2.99
N LYS A 189 -20.64 6.19 3.82
CA LYS A 189 -20.92 7.58 4.16
C LYS A 189 -20.25 8.50 3.15
N ILE A 190 -21.01 9.44 2.60
CA ILE A 190 -20.48 10.43 1.65
C ILE A 190 -19.74 11.53 2.41
N CYS A 191 -18.54 11.91 1.97
CA CYS A 191 -17.83 13.05 2.55
C CYS A 191 -18.74 14.30 2.57
N PRO A 192 -18.70 15.10 3.65
CA PRO A 192 -19.45 16.35 3.68
C PRO A 192 -19.10 17.28 2.51
N SER A 193 -20.08 18.01 1.98
CA SER A 193 -19.90 18.90 0.81
C SER A 193 -18.89 20.03 1.02
N HIS A 194 -18.67 20.44 2.27
CA HIS A 194 -17.69 21.48 2.65
C HIS A 194 -16.33 20.89 3.05
N CYS A 195 -16.11 19.62 2.73
CA CYS A 195 -14.84 18.96 2.93
C CYS A 195 -13.87 19.32 1.81
N ALA A 196 -12.71 19.89 2.14
CA ALA A 196 -11.78 20.32 1.11
C ALA A 196 -11.27 19.09 0.34
N ARG A 197 -11.33 19.18 -1.00
CA ARG A 197 -10.92 18.10 -1.92
C ARG A 197 -11.64 16.76 -1.71
N ASN A 198 -12.79 16.73 -1.02
CA ASN A 198 -13.52 15.50 -0.71
C ASN A 198 -12.65 14.43 -0.02
N LEU A 199 -11.75 14.85 0.88
CA LEU A 199 -10.90 13.94 1.64
C LEU A 199 -11.47 13.76 3.05
N CYS A 200 -12.06 12.61 3.29
CA CYS A 200 -12.56 12.21 4.60
C CYS A 200 -11.85 10.94 5.10
N ASP A 201 -11.72 10.83 6.42
CA ASP A 201 -11.27 9.67 7.16
C ASP A 201 -12.46 8.96 7.82
N GLU A 202 -12.22 7.91 8.60
CA GLU A 202 -13.25 7.13 9.32
C GLU A 202 -14.19 8.00 10.17
N TYR A 203 -13.69 9.13 10.69
CA TYR A 203 -14.40 10.01 11.63
C TYR A 203 -15.09 11.19 10.94
N GLY A 204 -14.69 11.52 9.71
CA GLY A 204 -15.32 12.57 8.91
C GLY A 204 -14.30 13.30 8.05
N CYS A 205 -14.53 14.58 7.84
CA CYS A 205 -13.68 15.36 6.95
C CYS A 205 -12.32 15.68 7.57
N PHE A 206 -11.25 15.43 6.82
CA PHE A 206 -9.88 15.74 7.25
C PHE A 206 -9.67 17.26 7.41
N TRP A 207 -10.23 18.07 6.50
CA TRP A 207 -10.17 19.54 6.57
C TRP A 207 -11.40 20.23 5.99
N CYS A 208 -11.92 21.23 6.69
CA CYS A 208 -13.02 22.03 6.14
C CYS A 208 -12.49 23.13 5.21
N ILE A 209 -13.24 23.46 4.16
CA ILE A 209 -13.01 24.69 3.40
C ILE A 209 -13.18 25.92 4.31
N GLU A 210 -12.62 27.05 3.91
CA GLU A 210 -12.67 28.28 4.70
C GLU A 210 -14.11 28.67 5.07
N GLY A 211 -14.30 29.09 6.32
CA GLY A 211 -15.62 29.41 6.88
C GLY A 211 -16.34 28.25 7.57
N TYR A 212 -15.88 27.00 7.43
CA TYR A 212 -16.52 25.82 8.03
C TYR A 212 -15.61 25.12 9.06
N THR A 213 -16.23 24.40 10.01
CA THR A 213 -15.57 23.66 11.10
C THR A 213 -16.35 22.43 11.53
N GLY A 214 -15.70 21.59 12.35
CA GLY A 214 -16.25 20.36 12.90
C GLY A 214 -16.01 19.16 11.99
N PRO A 215 -16.23 17.93 12.49
CA PRO A 215 -15.93 16.69 11.76
C PRO A 215 -16.75 16.54 10.48
N THR A 216 -17.91 17.18 10.41
CA THR A 216 -18.79 17.16 9.23
C THR A 216 -18.77 18.46 8.43
N CYS A 217 -17.90 19.42 8.78
CA CYS A 217 -17.83 20.73 8.13
C CYS A 217 -19.18 21.46 7.99
N ASN A 218 -20.12 21.21 8.90
CA ASN A 218 -21.46 21.82 8.87
C ASN A 218 -21.56 23.04 9.78
N LYS A 219 -20.53 23.35 10.59
CA LYS A 219 -20.53 24.50 11.50
C LYS A 219 -19.83 25.69 10.85
N VAL A 220 -20.57 26.78 10.65
CA VAL A 220 -19.97 28.05 10.22
C VAL A 220 -19.12 28.62 11.34
N LYS A 221 -17.91 29.08 11.02
CA LYS A 221 -17.10 29.87 11.96
C LYS A 221 -17.88 31.15 12.26
N SER A 222 -18.47 31.24 13.45
CA SER A 222 -19.03 32.50 13.90
C SER A 222 -17.86 33.47 14.01
N ASN A 223 -17.76 34.40 13.07
CA ASN A 223 -16.94 35.60 13.23
C ASN A 223 -17.59 36.45 14.32
N THR A 224 -17.52 35.98 15.57
CA THR A 224 -17.80 36.80 16.73
C THR A 224 -16.59 37.69 16.87
N THR A 225 -16.57 38.76 16.07
CA THR A 225 -15.80 39.95 16.36
C THR A 225 -16.41 40.51 17.64
N SER A 226 -15.91 40.07 18.79
CA SER A 226 -16.10 40.78 20.04
C SER A 226 -15.32 42.09 19.94
N ASN A 227 -15.90 43.05 19.22
CA ASN A 227 -15.62 44.46 19.46
C ASN A 227 -16.26 44.80 20.81
N GLU A 228 -15.59 44.44 21.89
CA GLU A 228 -15.69 45.19 23.15
C GLU A 228 -14.53 46.17 23.20
N GLU A 229 -14.70 47.30 22.52
CA GLU A 229 -14.21 48.56 23.07
C GLU A 229 -15.42 49.44 23.36
N GLY A 230 -15.60 49.76 24.63
CA GLY A 230 -16.57 50.75 25.08
C GLY A 230 -16.33 52.07 24.35
N GLY A 231 -17.30 52.47 23.54
CA GLY A 231 -17.21 53.67 22.71
C GLY A 231 -18.58 54.19 22.33
N THR A 232 -19.11 55.03 23.21
CA THR A 232 -20.35 55.80 23.15
C THR A 232 -20.83 56.20 21.74
N SER A 233 -22.07 55.79 21.45
CA SER A 233 -23.11 56.47 20.65
C SER A 233 -22.71 57.74 19.87
N LYS A 234 -22.86 57.69 18.53
CA LYS A 234 -23.56 58.73 17.75
C LYS A 234 -23.91 58.28 16.33
N ASN A 235 -25.15 58.61 15.96
CA ASN A 235 -25.79 58.48 14.64
C ASN A 235 -24.92 58.97 13.46
N GLY A 236 -25.05 58.30 12.31
CA GLY A 236 -24.71 58.93 11.02
C GLY A 236 -24.49 57.99 9.85
N THR A 237 -25.50 57.92 8.98
CA THR A 237 -25.38 57.95 7.50
C THR A 237 -24.93 56.67 6.77
N SER A 238 -25.87 56.11 6.00
CA SER A 238 -25.63 55.16 4.91
C SER A 238 -24.77 55.78 3.81
N SER A 239 -23.67 55.11 3.46
CA SER A 239 -22.96 55.32 2.20
C SER A 239 -22.66 53.95 1.56
N THR A 240 -23.35 53.71 0.45
CA THR A 240 -23.13 52.62 -0.49
C THR A 240 -21.78 52.80 -1.18
N THR A 241 -20.82 51.91 -0.93
CA THR A 241 -19.52 51.90 -1.63
C THR A 241 -19.49 50.76 -2.63
N GLN A 242 -19.37 51.13 -3.90
CA GLN A 242 -19.25 50.28 -5.09
C GLN A 242 -17.95 49.46 -5.06
N PRO A 243 -17.93 48.23 -5.61
CA PRO A 243 -16.71 47.43 -5.71
C PRO A 243 -15.81 47.95 -6.83
N THR A 244 -14.55 48.22 -6.48
CA THR A 244 -13.46 48.50 -7.43
C THR A 244 -13.05 47.23 -8.18
N PRO A 245 -12.79 47.29 -9.50
CA PRO A 245 -12.34 46.14 -10.27
C PRO A 245 -10.87 45.81 -9.97
N ASN A 246 -10.64 44.55 -9.61
CA ASN A 246 -9.32 43.96 -9.37
C ASN A 246 -8.45 43.98 -10.64
N VAL A 247 -7.31 44.65 -10.56
CA VAL A 247 -6.20 44.54 -11.51
C VAL A 247 -5.15 43.61 -10.91
N SER A 248 -5.22 42.31 -11.18
CA SER A 248 -4.11 41.38 -10.92
C SER A 248 -4.14 40.11 -11.78
N LEU A 249 -4.68 40.19 -13.01
CA LEU A 249 -4.83 39.04 -13.92
C LEU A 249 -3.76 39.04 -15.03
N GLN A 250 -2.48 39.15 -14.67
CA GLN A 250 -1.40 39.09 -15.68
C GLN A 250 -0.15 38.30 -15.27
N THR A 251 0.00 37.94 -14.00
CA THR A 251 1.16 37.18 -13.49
C THR A 251 1.01 35.67 -13.61
N ASP A 252 -0.20 35.12 -13.56
CA ASP A 252 -0.40 33.66 -13.50
C ASP A 252 -0.09 32.95 -14.83
N LYS A 253 -0.35 33.61 -15.97
CA LYS A 253 -0.07 33.02 -17.29
C LYS A 253 1.41 32.90 -17.61
N VAL A 254 2.27 33.70 -16.98
CA VAL A 254 3.72 33.64 -17.18
C VAL A 254 4.30 32.43 -16.44
N ILE A 255 3.78 32.13 -15.25
CA ILE A 255 4.20 30.98 -14.44
C ILE A 255 3.87 29.68 -15.17
N ASP A 256 2.66 29.55 -15.74
CA ASP A 256 2.27 28.36 -16.50
C ASP A 256 3.16 28.08 -17.71
N LEU A 257 3.57 29.12 -18.46
CA LEU A 257 4.46 28.96 -19.62
C LEU A 257 5.88 28.51 -19.21
N VAL A 258 6.38 28.98 -18.06
CA VAL A 258 7.68 28.54 -17.53
C VAL A 258 7.63 27.07 -17.13
N PHE A 259 6.57 26.62 -16.47
CA PHE A 259 6.41 25.21 -16.10
C PHE A 259 6.32 24.29 -17.32
N ILE A 260 5.58 24.69 -18.36
CA ILE A 260 5.48 23.92 -19.62
C ILE A 260 6.87 23.83 -20.28
N GLY A 261 7.62 24.93 -20.36
CA GLY A 261 8.97 24.93 -20.91
C GLY A 261 9.93 24.00 -20.16
N LEU A 262 9.87 23.99 -18.82
CA LEU A 262 10.68 23.12 -17.98
C LEU A 262 10.35 21.63 -18.20
N HIS A 263 9.07 21.27 -18.33
CA HIS A 263 8.64 19.89 -18.56
C HIS A 263 9.07 19.37 -19.94
N ILE A 264 8.98 20.21 -20.97
CA ILE A 264 9.46 19.85 -22.32
C ILE A 264 10.98 19.62 -22.28
N ALA A 265 11.75 20.52 -21.65
CA ALA A 265 13.18 20.35 -21.51
C ALA A 265 13.55 19.04 -20.79
N PHE A 266 12.88 18.74 -19.67
CA PHE A 266 13.13 17.51 -18.89
C PHE A 266 12.70 16.24 -19.63
N GLY A 267 11.58 16.28 -20.37
CA GLY A 267 11.15 15.17 -21.20
C GLY A 267 12.15 14.86 -22.32
N THR A 268 12.69 15.89 -22.98
CA THR A 268 13.66 15.70 -24.06
C THR A 268 14.99 15.13 -23.58
N THR A 269 15.46 15.49 -22.38
CA THR A 269 16.71 14.93 -21.82
C THR A 269 16.55 13.46 -21.44
N ILE A 270 15.42 13.08 -20.84
CA ILE A 270 15.13 11.67 -20.52
C ILE A 270 15.16 10.81 -21.78
N VAL A 271 14.45 11.22 -22.84
CA VAL A 271 14.41 10.47 -24.11
C VAL A 271 15.80 10.34 -24.73
N ALA A 272 16.60 11.42 -24.73
CA ALA A 272 17.96 11.38 -25.26
C ALA A 272 18.88 10.43 -24.48
N VAL A 273 18.78 10.41 -23.15
CA VAL A 273 19.54 9.49 -22.29
C VAL A 273 19.11 8.04 -22.54
N SER A 274 17.80 7.76 -22.61
CA SER A 274 17.29 6.42 -22.89
C SER A 274 17.75 5.89 -24.26
N LEU A 275 17.70 6.72 -25.30
CA LEU A 275 18.21 6.36 -26.63
C LEU A 275 19.72 6.11 -26.61
N THR A 276 20.48 6.93 -25.89
CA THR A 276 21.94 6.75 -25.74
C THR A 276 22.25 5.44 -25.03
N CYS A 277 21.57 5.12 -23.92
CA CYS A 277 21.71 3.85 -23.22
C CYS A 277 21.34 2.65 -24.09
N MET A 278 20.28 2.75 -24.89
CA MET A 278 19.88 1.70 -25.81
C MET A 278 20.95 1.47 -26.90
N CYS A 279 21.50 2.53 -27.48
CA CYS A 279 22.60 2.45 -28.44
C CYS A 279 23.85 1.80 -27.85
N LEU A 280 24.20 2.11 -26.59
CA LEU A 280 25.33 1.48 -25.89
C LEU A 280 25.09 -0.03 -25.69
N ARG A 281 23.89 -0.45 -25.27
CA ARG A 281 23.57 -1.88 -25.13
C ARG A 281 23.62 -2.63 -26.46
N ILE A 282 23.17 -2.02 -27.56
CA ILE A 282 23.27 -2.62 -28.90
C ILE A 282 24.73 -2.79 -29.33
N ARG A 283 25.61 -1.85 -28.94
CA ARG A 283 27.04 -1.94 -29.23
C ARG A 283 27.69 -3.10 -28.48
N ASP A 284 27.39 -3.26 -27.20
CA ASP A 284 27.95 -4.34 -26.37
C ASP A 284 27.44 -5.72 -26.83
N TYR A 285 26.15 -5.83 -27.20
CA TYR A 285 25.59 -7.06 -27.76
C TYR A 285 26.30 -7.52 -29.05
N LYS A 286 26.74 -6.58 -29.90
CA LYS A 286 27.53 -6.91 -31.09
C LYS A 286 28.97 -7.33 -30.77
N SER A 287 29.56 -6.84 -29.68
CA SER A 287 30.92 -7.19 -29.26
C SER A 287 31.01 -8.64 -28.78
N ASP A 288 30.07 -9.09 -27.95
CA ASP A 288 30.09 -10.44 -27.37
C ASP A 288 29.80 -11.54 -28.39
N ARG A 289 29.09 -11.21 -29.47
CA ARG A 289 28.82 -12.18 -30.55
C ARG A 289 30.02 -12.39 -31.46
N ALA A 290 30.96 -11.44 -31.53
CA ALA A 290 32.18 -11.58 -32.32
C ALA A 290 33.22 -12.50 -31.65
N SER A 291 33.25 -12.56 -30.31
CA SER A 291 34.18 -13.40 -29.54
C SER A 291 33.75 -14.88 -29.46
N THR A 292 32.45 -15.17 -29.57
CA THR A 292 31.92 -16.54 -29.37
C THR A 292 32.08 -17.46 -30.59
N ILE A 293 32.41 -16.94 -31.78
CA ILE A 293 32.53 -17.76 -33.01
C ILE A 293 33.93 -18.41 -33.16
N PHE A 294 34.93 -18.05 -32.35
CA PHE A 294 36.31 -18.54 -32.52
C PHE A 294 36.75 -19.70 -31.60
N SER A 295 35.86 -20.30 -30.80
CA SER A 295 36.23 -21.41 -29.90
C SER A 295 35.21 -22.54 -29.93
N MET A 296 35.25 -23.34 -31.00
CA MET A 296 34.67 -24.69 -30.99
C MET A 296 35.71 -25.67 -31.52
N ALA A 297 36.56 -26.15 -30.61
CA ALA A 297 37.31 -27.39 -30.82
C ALA A 297 36.42 -28.59 -30.42
N PRO A 298 36.44 -29.70 -31.17
CA PRO A 298 35.56 -30.84 -30.91
C PRO A 298 35.97 -31.60 -29.63
N PRO A 299 35.00 -32.08 -28.81
CA PRO A 299 35.29 -32.84 -27.60
C PRO A 299 35.72 -34.27 -27.93
N SER A 300 36.83 -34.70 -27.35
CA SER A 300 37.29 -36.08 -27.32
C SER A 300 36.49 -36.89 -26.29
N LEU A 301 35.83 -37.95 -26.74
CA LEU A 301 35.18 -38.95 -25.89
C LEU A 301 36.21 -39.90 -25.27
N SER A 302 36.28 -39.91 -23.93
CA SER A 302 36.83 -41.05 -23.18
C SER A 302 35.96 -41.28 -21.94
N GLY A 303 35.22 -42.38 -21.95
CA GLY A 303 34.39 -42.82 -20.83
C GLY A 303 35.17 -43.64 -19.82
N SER A 304 34.73 -43.57 -18.56
CA SER A 304 34.92 -44.66 -17.60
C SER A 304 33.67 -44.75 -16.72
N PHE A 305 33.08 -45.94 -16.68
CA PHE A 305 31.98 -46.32 -15.82
C PHE A 305 32.59 -46.83 -14.51
N THR A 306 32.24 -46.22 -13.38
CA THR A 306 32.47 -46.80 -12.04
C THR A 306 31.18 -46.81 -11.25
N THR A 307 30.90 -48.00 -10.71
CA THR A 307 29.76 -48.41 -9.88
C THR A 307 29.76 -47.68 -8.53
N PRO A 308 28.59 -47.34 -7.94
CA PRO A 308 28.55 -46.71 -6.63
C PRO A 308 28.59 -47.75 -5.51
N GLN A 309 29.58 -47.63 -4.62
CA GLN A 309 29.69 -48.38 -3.38
C GLN A 309 29.05 -47.58 -2.24
N ARG A 310 28.08 -48.19 -1.57
CA ARG A 310 27.29 -47.63 -0.46
C ARG A 310 28.16 -47.59 0.81
N SER A 311 28.36 -46.40 1.36
CA SER A 311 29.05 -46.18 2.64
C SER A 311 28.19 -45.27 3.51
N VAL A 312 27.82 -45.78 4.69
CA VAL A 312 27.12 -45.04 5.76
C VAL A 312 28.19 -44.39 6.63
N ARG A 313 28.17 -43.06 6.71
CA ARG A 313 29.00 -42.31 7.65
C ARG A 313 28.14 -41.24 8.33
N ALA A 314 27.89 -41.42 9.62
CA ALA A 314 27.34 -40.40 10.50
C ALA A 314 28.42 -39.37 10.80
N LEU A 315 28.10 -38.08 10.66
CA LEU A 315 28.93 -36.97 11.11
C LEU A 315 28.03 -35.84 11.59
N ASN A 316 28.14 -35.58 12.90
CA ASN A 316 27.72 -34.36 13.56
C ASN A 316 28.50 -33.18 12.98
N SER A 317 27.80 -32.10 12.60
CA SER A 317 28.39 -30.77 12.55
C SER A 317 27.30 -29.70 12.70
N GLN A 318 27.45 -28.86 13.72
CA GLN A 318 26.70 -27.62 13.94
C GLN A 318 26.83 -26.68 12.73
N PRO A 319 25.80 -25.87 12.41
CA PRO A 319 25.98 -24.72 11.54
C PRO A 319 26.41 -23.49 12.36
N SER A 320 27.56 -22.92 11.96
CA SER A 320 27.96 -21.55 12.28
C SER A 320 27.15 -20.59 11.41
N ASN A 321 26.31 -19.76 12.03
CA ASN A 321 25.61 -18.66 11.34
C ASN A 321 26.62 -17.57 10.98
N THR A 322 26.88 -17.40 9.68
CA THR A 322 27.51 -16.21 9.13
C THR A 322 26.43 -15.43 8.40
N ILE A 323 25.96 -14.34 9.01
CA ILE A 323 25.02 -13.41 8.39
C ILE A 323 25.82 -12.55 7.42
N VAL A 324 25.50 -12.66 6.14
CA VAL A 324 25.95 -11.72 5.10
C VAL A 324 24.93 -10.60 5.08
N GLU A 325 25.30 -9.43 5.61
CA GLU A 325 24.55 -8.20 5.36
C GLU A 325 24.70 -7.83 3.89
N GLN A 326 23.63 -8.01 3.12
CA GLN A 326 23.48 -7.39 1.81
C GLN A 326 22.69 -6.09 1.98
N GLU A 327 23.34 -4.98 1.62
CA GLU A 327 22.77 -3.64 1.62
C GLU A 327 21.70 -3.54 0.52
N LEU A 328 20.43 -3.80 0.86
CA LEU A 328 19.30 -3.57 -0.04
C LEU A 328 19.05 -2.06 -0.20
N ARG A 329 19.24 -1.55 -1.41
CA ARG A 329 18.76 -0.23 -1.81
C ARG A 329 17.29 -0.34 -2.20
N HIS A 330 16.40 0.13 -1.33
CA HIS A 330 14.98 0.25 -1.64
C HIS A 330 14.67 1.60 -2.30
N PRO A 331 13.71 1.64 -3.24
CA PRO A 331 13.26 2.86 -3.88
C PRO A 331 12.52 3.76 -2.87
N THR A 332 12.89 5.03 -2.84
CA THR A 332 12.15 6.08 -2.12
C THR A 332 10.79 6.28 -2.79
N PRO A 333 9.67 6.31 -2.05
CA PRO A 333 8.37 6.59 -2.64
C PRO A 333 8.36 8.01 -3.24
N PRO A 334 7.76 8.21 -4.44
CA PRO A 334 7.68 9.53 -5.04
C PRO A 334 6.77 10.45 -4.21
N PRO A 335 7.02 11.77 -4.20
CA PRO A 335 6.10 12.72 -3.60
C PRO A 335 4.74 12.60 -4.28
N ARG A 336 3.66 12.49 -3.48
CA ARG A 336 2.27 12.45 -3.96
C ARG A 336 2.05 13.58 -4.96
N GLN A 337 2.00 13.25 -6.25
CA GLN A 337 1.60 14.19 -7.28
C GLN A 337 0.09 14.38 -7.13
N GLY A 338 -0.34 15.63 -6.93
CA GLY A 338 -1.76 15.97 -6.93
C GLY A 338 -2.36 15.52 -8.25
N GLN A 339 -3.34 14.61 -8.17
CA GLN A 339 -4.20 14.28 -9.30
C GLN A 339 -4.84 15.58 -9.80
N ARG A 340 -4.57 15.92 -11.06
CA ARG A 340 -5.33 16.94 -11.80
C ARG A 340 -6.67 16.31 -12.17
N LEU A 341 -7.75 16.96 -11.76
CA LEU A 341 -9.09 16.81 -12.35
C LEU A 341 -9.11 17.37 -13.77
#